data_AF-A0A522DX21-F1
#
_entry.id   AF-A0A522DX21-F1
#
_cell.length_a   1.000
_cell.length_b   1.000
_cell.length_c   1.000
_cell.angle_alpha   90.00
_cell.angle_beta   90.00
_cell.angle_gamma   90.00
#
_symmetry.space_group_name_H-M   'P 1'
#
loop_
_entity.id
_entity.type
_entity.pdbx_description
1 polymer ?
#
loop_
_entity_poly.entity_id
_entity_poly.type
_entity_poly.pdbx_seq_one_letter_code
_entity_poly.pdbx_strand_id
1 'polypeptide(L)'
;MKLLVVAAFSFLLLLSPAFALNITVSADKAKVMYGENFTLSGAITYDNGTAGQFDYRAAVVAPKGIIVCDSKKTTTAADGTFSLTCSVPTSAQAAALGIPAVATRAVMPLRAGVTVLDPTNFTIVKKYAGNVLAINQDKLKTQLSTLANDMNAFVGNANAISAQCNSIISKAQARNLTLVANKCQSIKDKVASVVSSAKNITAEAREAEGKIGSANIEGLRDRLSTIRENMKGLIEDVKDAREEIKSAKWEAVAIKTSTSNSAGRSGLSVQTRNTAAGD
;
A
#
# COMPACT_ATOMS: atom_id res chain seq x y z
N MET A 1 -41.26 4.14 84.34
CA MET A 1 -39.91 3.52 84.49
C MET A 1 -40.00 2.10 83.96
N LYS A 2 -39.23 1.58 82.99
CA LYS A 2 -37.99 1.92 82.30
C LYS A 2 -38.16 1.42 80.85
N LEU A 3 -38.05 2.29 79.86
CA LEU A 3 -36.89 2.53 78.99
C LEU A 3 -36.69 1.45 77.90
N LEU A 4 -37.04 1.90 76.68
CA LEU A 4 -36.90 1.29 75.37
C LEU A 4 -35.44 0.91 75.08
N VAL A 5 -35.19 -0.33 74.63
CA VAL A 5 -33.91 -0.73 74.01
C VAL A 5 -34.20 -0.98 72.53
N VAL A 6 -33.94 0.02 71.69
CA VAL A 6 -33.90 -0.10 70.23
C VAL A 6 -32.44 -0.34 69.86
N ALA A 7 -32.13 -1.57 69.46
CA ALA A 7 -30.84 -1.95 68.93
C ALA A 7 -30.68 -1.35 67.52
N ALA A 8 -29.98 -0.22 67.42
CA ALA A 8 -29.49 0.30 66.16
C ALA A 8 -28.20 -0.45 65.78
N PHE A 9 -28.37 -1.58 65.09
CA PHE A 9 -27.29 -2.25 64.37
C PHE A 9 -26.94 -1.39 63.15
N SER A 10 -26.05 -0.40 63.35
CA SER A 10 -25.47 0.39 62.27
C SER A 10 -24.57 -0.53 61.44
N PHE A 11 -25.18 -1.18 60.46
CA PHE A 11 -24.50 -1.85 59.36
C PHE A 11 -23.89 -0.76 58.47
N LEU A 12 -22.76 -0.21 58.91
CA LEU A 12 -21.90 0.65 58.10
C LEU A 12 -21.21 -0.28 57.08
N LEU A 13 -21.94 -0.61 56.01
CA LEU A 13 -21.36 -1.09 54.77
C LEU A 13 -20.40 0.00 54.29
N LEU A 14 -19.13 -0.13 54.67
CA LEU A 14 -18.00 0.46 53.97
C LEU A 14 -17.99 -0.12 52.56
N LEU A 15 -18.88 0.37 51.71
CA LEU A 15 -18.78 0.31 50.27
C LEU A 15 -17.54 1.13 49.94
N SER A 16 -16.36 0.51 50.05
CA SER A 16 -15.15 1.06 49.45
C SER A 16 -15.48 1.30 47.98
N PRO A 17 -15.52 2.56 47.51
CA PRO A 17 -15.77 2.81 46.10
C PRO A 17 -14.67 2.08 45.36
N ALA A 18 -15.06 1.20 44.43
CA ALA A 18 -14.12 0.60 43.51
C ALA A 18 -13.55 1.75 42.66
N PHE A 19 -12.40 2.30 43.08
CA PHE A 19 -11.75 3.39 42.36
C PHE A 19 -11.42 2.89 40.95
N ALA A 20 -12.03 3.51 39.95
CA ALA A 20 -11.76 3.15 38.57
C ALA A 20 -10.38 3.71 38.20
N LEU A 21 -9.55 2.94 37.49
CA LEU A 21 -8.25 3.41 37.01
C LEU A 21 -8.37 4.05 35.63
N ASN A 22 -7.66 5.14 35.41
CA ASN A 22 -7.45 5.74 34.10
C ASN A 22 -6.04 5.43 33.59
N ILE A 23 -5.94 4.95 32.35
CA ILE A 23 -4.69 4.53 31.72
C ILE A 23 -4.57 5.24 30.39
N THR A 24 -3.46 5.95 30.19
CA THR A 24 -3.06 6.49 28.89
C THR A 24 -1.83 5.76 28.42
N VAL A 25 -1.77 5.47 27.11
CA VAL A 25 -0.58 4.90 26.48
C VAL A 25 -0.38 5.59 25.14
N SER A 26 0.84 6.02 24.91
CA SER A 26 1.30 6.63 23.67
C SER A 26 2.60 5.97 23.22
N ALA A 27 2.85 5.98 21.93
CA ALA A 27 4.14 5.64 21.37
C ALA A 27 4.78 6.93 20.85
N ASP A 28 6.08 7.10 21.07
CA ASP A 28 6.86 8.20 20.49
C ASP A 28 6.82 8.19 18.95
N LYS A 29 6.66 7.00 18.36
CA LYS A 29 6.59 6.76 16.93
C LYS A 29 5.36 5.92 16.58
N ALA A 30 4.51 6.44 15.70
CA ALA A 30 3.41 5.67 15.10
C ALA A 30 3.92 4.64 14.06
N LYS A 31 5.13 4.84 13.53
CA LYS A 31 5.77 4.01 12.51
C LYS A 31 7.26 3.85 12.84
N VAL A 32 7.75 2.63 12.71
CA VAL A 32 9.11 2.24 13.13
C VAL A 32 9.70 1.31 12.09
N MET A 33 11.01 1.32 11.88
CA MET A 33 11.63 0.36 10.95
C MET A 33 11.99 -0.94 11.69
N TYR A 34 12.13 -2.04 10.97
CA TYR A 34 12.65 -3.28 11.56
C TYR A 34 14.06 -3.04 12.12
N GLY A 35 14.33 -3.51 13.33
CA GLY A 35 15.59 -3.26 14.04
C GLY A 35 15.67 -1.91 14.76
N GLU A 36 14.71 -0.99 14.55
CA GLU A 36 14.68 0.28 15.28
C GLU A 36 14.07 0.15 16.67
N ASN A 37 14.45 1.10 17.53
CA ASN A 37 13.84 1.29 18.83
C ASN A 37 12.71 2.32 18.75
N PHE A 38 11.70 2.09 19.59
CA PHE A 38 10.65 3.05 19.89
C PHE A 38 10.29 2.96 21.38
N THR A 39 9.67 4.01 21.87
CA THR A 39 9.36 4.17 23.28
C THR A 39 7.85 4.20 23.46
N LEU A 40 7.35 3.30 24.29
CA LEU A 40 6.00 3.37 24.82
C LEU A 40 6.03 4.15 26.13
N SER A 41 5.23 5.19 26.23
CA SER A 41 5.05 5.96 27.44
C SER A 41 3.58 6.06 27.80
N GLY A 42 3.29 6.25 29.07
CA GLY A 42 1.92 6.40 29.52
C GLY A 42 1.83 6.78 30.98
N ALA A 43 0.60 6.95 31.44
CA ALA A 43 0.30 7.25 32.84
C ALA A 43 -0.84 6.38 33.33
N ILE A 44 -0.74 5.97 34.59
CA ILE A 44 -1.79 5.30 35.34
C ILE A 44 -2.20 6.24 36.47
N THR A 45 -3.47 6.61 36.50
CA THR A 45 -4.06 7.51 37.49
C THR A 45 -5.34 6.90 38.05
N TYR A 46 -5.75 7.36 39.23
CA TYR A 46 -7.10 7.12 39.71
C TYR A 46 -8.12 7.89 38.85
N ASP A 47 -9.39 7.53 38.96
CA ASP A 47 -10.53 8.17 38.28
C ASP A 47 -10.63 9.68 38.57
N ASN A 48 -10.25 10.09 39.77
CA ASN A 48 -10.16 11.50 40.16
C ASN A 48 -8.93 12.23 39.56
N GLY A 49 -8.13 11.57 38.72
CA GLY A 49 -6.93 12.12 38.07
C GLY A 49 -5.68 12.13 38.94
N THR A 50 -5.74 11.65 40.18
CA THR A 50 -4.57 11.61 41.07
C THR A 50 -3.59 10.53 40.61
N ALA A 51 -2.31 10.88 40.61
CA ALA A 51 -1.21 9.95 40.34
C ALA A 51 -0.97 9.00 41.52
N GLY A 52 -0.44 7.82 41.23
CA GLY A 52 -0.05 6.84 42.25
C GLY A 52 1.00 5.87 41.72
N GLN A 53 1.60 5.08 42.61
CA GLN A 53 2.47 3.97 42.21
C GLN A 53 1.65 2.71 41.99
N PHE A 54 1.74 2.15 40.78
CA PHE A 54 0.99 0.96 40.39
C PHE A 54 1.93 -0.11 39.84
N ASP A 55 1.68 -1.36 40.21
CA ASP A 55 2.29 -2.52 39.55
C ASP A 55 1.66 -2.72 38.17
N TYR A 56 2.49 -2.74 37.13
CA TYR A 56 2.05 -2.88 35.75
C TYR A 56 2.92 -3.85 34.95
N ARG A 57 2.37 -4.31 33.84
CA ARG A 57 3.09 -5.00 32.77
C ARG A 57 2.70 -4.39 31.42
N ALA A 58 3.67 -3.80 30.73
CA ALA A 58 3.53 -3.30 29.37
C ALA A 58 4.16 -4.30 28.41
N ALA A 59 3.48 -4.60 27.31
CA ALA A 59 3.99 -5.49 26.28
C ALA A 59 3.60 -5.02 24.88
N VAL A 60 4.52 -5.22 23.93
CA VAL A 60 4.24 -5.05 22.50
C VAL A 60 4.02 -6.42 21.91
N VAL A 61 2.90 -6.57 21.21
CA VAL A 61 2.46 -7.83 20.64
C VAL A 61 2.39 -7.71 19.12
N ALA A 62 3.15 -8.56 18.44
CA ALA A 62 3.09 -8.76 17.00
C ALA A 62 1.86 -9.59 16.59
N PRO A 63 1.56 -9.70 15.27
CA PRO A 63 0.52 -10.59 14.78
C PRO A 63 0.69 -12.02 15.31
N LYS A 64 -0.42 -12.72 15.50
CA LYS A 64 -0.51 -14.03 16.18
C LYS A 64 -0.19 -14.03 17.68
N GLY A 65 -0.14 -12.87 18.33
CA GLY A 65 0.02 -12.82 19.79
C GLY A 65 1.47 -12.97 20.28
N ILE A 66 2.44 -12.84 19.37
CA ILE A 66 3.87 -12.99 19.71
C ILE A 66 4.34 -11.74 20.46
N ILE A 67 4.87 -11.93 21.66
CA ILE A 67 5.39 -10.82 22.47
C ILE A 67 6.75 -10.43 21.91
N VAL A 68 6.84 -9.20 21.41
CA VAL A 68 8.05 -8.60 20.84
C VAL A 68 8.88 -7.89 21.90
N CYS A 69 8.20 -7.31 22.88
CA CYS A 69 8.79 -6.53 23.95
C CYS A 69 7.90 -6.66 25.20
N ASP A 70 8.50 -6.73 26.38
CA ASP A 70 7.81 -6.99 27.64
C ASP A 70 8.58 -6.28 28.75
N SER A 71 7.94 -5.35 29.44
CA SER A 71 8.54 -4.67 30.60
C SER A 71 8.79 -5.60 31.77
N LYS A 72 8.23 -6.83 31.72
CA LYS A 72 8.00 -7.67 32.90
C LYS A 72 7.13 -6.92 33.92
N LYS A 73 6.91 -7.54 35.08
CA LYS A 73 6.23 -6.86 36.18
C LYS A 73 7.17 -5.78 36.73
N THR A 74 6.70 -4.54 36.77
CA THR A 74 7.43 -3.42 37.36
C THR A 74 6.44 -2.40 37.92
N THR A 75 6.94 -1.34 38.57
CA THR A 75 6.11 -0.32 39.22
C THR A 75 6.27 1.02 38.51
N THR A 76 5.19 1.80 38.39
CA THR A 76 5.26 3.16 37.83
C THR A 76 6.12 4.09 38.69
N ALA A 77 6.54 5.21 38.11
CA ALA A 77 7.10 6.32 38.88
C ALA A 77 6.05 6.87 39.87
N ALA A 78 6.51 7.71 40.81
CA ALA A 78 5.65 8.31 41.85
C ALA A 78 4.50 9.17 41.29
N ASP A 79 4.70 9.71 40.09
CA ASP A 79 3.70 10.47 39.33
C ASP A 79 2.78 9.57 38.46
N GLY A 80 2.84 8.26 38.63
CA GLY A 80 2.03 7.30 37.88
C GLY A 80 2.50 7.07 36.44
N THR A 81 3.61 7.67 36.02
CA THR A 81 4.11 7.52 34.65
C THR A 81 4.94 6.24 34.48
N PHE A 82 5.00 5.76 33.24
CA PHE A 82 5.90 4.69 32.84
C PHE A 82 6.49 4.94 31.46
N SER A 83 7.64 4.32 31.22
CA SER A 83 8.31 4.29 29.92
C SER A 83 8.90 2.90 29.66
N LEU A 84 8.73 2.40 28.44
CA LEU A 84 9.26 1.13 27.97
C LEU A 84 9.86 1.33 26.58
N THR A 85 11.19 1.20 26.48
CA THR A 85 11.88 1.16 25.20
C THR A 85 11.83 -0.25 24.63
N CYS A 86 11.33 -0.38 23.41
CA CYS A 86 11.18 -1.64 22.70
C CYS A 86 11.98 -1.62 21.40
N SER A 87 12.73 -2.70 21.16
CA SER A 87 13.38 -2.96 19.88
C SER A 87 12.45 -3.76 18.98
N VAL A 88 12.18 -3.25 17.78
CA VAL A 88 11.47 -4.02 16.75
C VAL A 88 12.42 -5.11 16.25
N PRO A 89 12.01 -6.39 16.18
CA PRO A 89 12.87 -7.46 15.71
C PRO A 89 13.34 -7.18 14.29
N THR A 90 14.58 -7.57 13.99
CA THR A 90 15.06 -7.58 12.59
C THR A 90 14.24 -8.56 11.76
N SER A 91 14.36 -8.49 10.44
CA SER A 91 13.65 -9.40 9.52
C SER A 91 13.99 -10.87 9.80
N ALA A 92 15.28 -11.15 10.04
CA ALA A 92 15.77 -12.47 10.42
C ALA A 92 15.22 -12.95 11.77
N GLN A 93 15.19 -12.08 12.78
CA GLN A 93 14.64 -12.40 14.10
C GLN A 93 13.13 -12.64 14.05
N ALA A 94 12.38 -11.82 13.32
CA ALA A 94 10.95 -12.00 13.16
C ALA A 94 10.61 -13.35 12.50
N ALA A 95 11.39 -13.76 11.49
CA ALA A 95 11.24 -15.07 10.85
C ALA A 95 11.52 -16.22 11.83
N ALA A 96 12.57 -16.11 12.64
CA ALA A 96 12.91 -17.10 13.66
C ALA A 96 11.83 -17.25 14.75
N LEU A 97 11.10 -16.17 15.07
CA LEU A 97 10.02 -16.18 16.05
C LEU A 97 8.72 -16.85 15.57
N GLY A 98 8.68 -17.39 14.35
CA GLY A 98 7.46 -17.99 13.81
C GLY A 98 6.32 -16.98 13.61
N ILE A 99 6.62 -15.67 13.71
CA ILE A 99 5.77 -14.62 13.16
C ILE A 99 5.66 -15.00 11.69
N PRO A 100 4.47 -15.43 11.24
CA PRO A 100 4.30 -16.17 9.99
C PRO A 100 5.15 -15.50 8.94
N ALA A 101 5.86 -16.31 8.17
CA ALA A 101 6.56 -15.91 6.98
C ALA A 101 5.59 -15.40 5.90
N VAL A 102 4.78 -14.41 6.23
CA VAL A 102 4.71 -13.18 5.47
C VAL A 102 5.98 -12.36 5.78
N ALA A 103 7.15 -12.96 5.52
CA ALA A 103 8.41 -12.28 5.27
C ALA A 103 8.34 -11.42 3.97
N THR A 104 7.15 -10.93 3.60
CA THR A 104 6.83 -10.32 2.30
C THR A 104 5.90 -9.11 2.35
N ARG A 105 5.37 -8.69 3.51
CA ARG A 105 4.65 -7.41 3.61
C ARG A 105 5.62 -6.33 4.05
N ALA A 106 5.63 -5.22 3.32
CA ALA A 106 6.43 -4.05 3.68
C ALA A 106 6.05 -3.45 5.05
N VAL A 107 4.90 -3.83 5.63
CA VAL A 107 4.36 -3.29 6.87
C VAL A 107 3.83 -4.40 7.78
N MET A 108 4.24 -4.40 9.06
CA MET A 108 3.79 -5.27 10.14
C MET A 108 3.08 -4.43 11.22
N PRO A 109 1.79 -4.68 11.51
CA PRO A 109 1.12 -4.00 12.61
C PRO A 109 1.52 -4.60 13.96
N LEU A 110 1.98 -3.75 14.87
CA LEU A 110 2.27 -4.02 16.27
C LEU A 110 1.14 -3.45 17.14
N ARG A 111 0.72 -4.21 18.14
CA ARG A 111 -0.22 -3.74 19.17
C ARG A 111 0.54 -3.52 20.46
N ALA A 112 0.70 -2.26 20.85
CA ALA A 112 1.24 -1.88 22.14
C ALA A 112 0.13 -1.97 23.18
N GLY A 113 0.30 -2.74 24.25
CA GLY A 113 -0.70 -2.85 25.30
C GLY A 113 -0.13 -2.75 26.70
N VAL A 114 -0.97 -2.28 27.62
CA VAL A 114 -0.64 -2.18 29.05
C VAL A 114 -1.73 -2.87 29.85
N THR A 115 -1.29 -3.71 30.77
CA THR A 115 -2.13 -4.40 31.75
C THR A 115 -1.74 -3.92 33.13
N VAL A 116 -2.71 -3.40 33.88
CA VAL A 116 -2.53 -3.02 35.29
C VAL A 116 -3.09 -4.11 36.17
N LEU A 117 -2.31 -4.49 37.19
CA LEU A 117 -2.68 -5.54 38.13
C LEU A 117 -3.19 -4.89 39.41
N ASP A 118 -4.28 -5.42 39.96
CA ASP A 118 -4.69 -5.10 41.33
C ASP A 118 -3.56 -5.58 42.28
N PRO A 119 -2.98 -4.70 43.11
CA PRO A 119 -1.91 -5.09 44.05
C PRO A 119 -2.37 -6.14 45.07
N THR A 120 -3.68 -6.24 45.31
CA THR A 120 -4.27 -7.14 46.31
C THR A 120 -4.51 -8.54 45.74
N ASN A 121 -5.02 -8.62 44.50
CA ASN A 121 -5.57 -9.86 43.93
C ASN A 121 -4.89 -10.30 42.63
N PHE A 122 -3.96 -9.49 42.09
CA PHE A 122 -3.29 -9.70 40.80
C PHE A 122 -4.24 -9.90 39.61
N THR A 123 -5.47 -9.42 39.72
CA THR A 123 -6.46 -9.45 38.64
C THR A 123 -6.21 -8.30 37.65
N ILE A 124 -6.56 -8.51 36.38
CA ILE A 124 -6.44 -7.48 35.34
C ILE A 124 -7.54 -6.44 35.56
N VAL A 125 -7.15 -5.22 35.91
CA VAL A 125 -8.10 -4.13 36.20
C VAL A 125 -8.54 -3.42 34.92
N LYS A 126 -7.60 -3.19 33.99
CA LYS A 126 -7.88 -2.49 32.72
C LYS A 126 -6.80 -2.79 31.67
N LYS A 127 -7.21 -2.81 30.39
CA LYS A 127 -6.35 -3.05 29.23
C LYS A 127 -6.49 -1.91 28.22
N TYR A 128 -5.38 -1.34 27.78
CA TYR A 128 -5.34 -0.38 26.67
C TYR A 128 -4.50 -0.95 25.52
N ALA A 129 -4.83 -0.62 24.26
CA ALA A 129 -4.06 -1.03 23.10
C ALA A 129 -3.89 0.11 22.06
N GLY A 130 -2.65 0.48 21.75
CA GLY A 130 -2.27 1.35 20.63
C GLY A 130 -1.73 0.56 19.44
N ASN A 131 -1.78 1.13 18.23
CA ASN A 131 -1.23 0.51 17.02
C ASN A 131 0.06 1.22 16.59
N VAL A 132 1.13 0.45 16.37
CA VAL A 132 2.41 0.91 15.79
C VAL A 132 2.65 0.11 14.51
N LEU A 133 3.13 0.73 13.43
CA LEU A 133 3.41 0.01 12.17
C LEU A 133 4.92 -0.15 11.98
N ALA A 134 5.40 -1.38 11.95
CA ALA A 134 6.78 -1.71 11.64
C ALA A 134 6.99 -1.87 10.13
N ILE A 135 7.97 -1.18 9.52
CA ILE A 135 8.24 -1.21 8.07
C ILE A 135 9.51 -2.03 7.79
N ASN A 136 9.40 -3.01 6.89
CA ASN A 136 10.54 -3.80 6.42
C ASN A 136 11.23 -3.07 5.25
N GLN A 137 12.39 -2.47 5.54
CA GLN A 137 13.19 -1.67 4.58
C GLN A 137 13.61 -2.47 3.36
N ASP A 138 14.24 -3.62 3.57
CA ASP A 138 14.79 -4.45 2.49
C ASP A 138 13.72 -4.90 1.52
N LYS A 139 12.54 -5.28 2.06
CA LYS A 139 11.42 -5.72 1.25
C LYS A 139 10.84 -4.57 0.44
N LEU A 140 10.64 -3.40 1.05
CA LEU A 140 10.13 -2.23 0.36
C LEU A 140 11.10 -1.78 -0.75
N LYS A 141 12.41 -1.78 -0.45
CA LYS A 141 13.47 -1.49 -1.40
C LYS A 141 13.45 -2.45 -2.59
N THR A 142 13.33 -3.74 -2.33
CA THR A 142 13.19 -4.77 -3.37
C THR A 142 11.94 -4.53 -4.22
N GLN A 143 10.79 -4.23 -3.61
CA GLN A 143 9.55 -3.97 -4.34
C GLN A 143 9.64 -2.73 -5.24
N LEU A 144 10.25 -1.63 -4.77
CA LEU A 144 10.47 -0.44 -5.58
C LEU A 144 11.43 -0.70 -6.75
N SER A 145 12.49 -1.47 -6.50
CA SER A 145 13.45 -1.86 -7.53
C SER A 145 12.79 -2.75 -8.61
N THR A 146 12.00 -3.74 -8.20
CA THR A 146 11.21 -4.57 -9.11
C THR A 146 10.25 -3.71 -9.94
N LEU A 147 9.50 -2.80 -9.31
CA LEU A 147 8.59 -1.88 -10.00
C LEU A 147 9.34 -1.04 -11.05
N ALA A 148 10.48 -0.46 -10.69
CA ALA A 148 11.30 0.33 -11.60
C ALA A 148 11.81 -0.49 -12.80
N ASN A 149 12.20 -1.75 -12.58
CA ASN A 149 12.66 -2.64 -13.64
C ASN A 149 11.50 -3.06 -14.57
N ASP A 150 10.34 -3.40 -14.01
CA ASP A 150 9.14 -3.73 -14.78
C ASP A 150 8.68 -2.55 -15.64
N MET A 151 8.72 -1.33 -15.11
CA MET A 151 8.40 -0.12 -15.87
C MET A 151 9.41 0.15 -16.99
N ASN A 152 10.71 -0.09 -16.78
CA ASN A 152 11.71 0.02 -17.85
C ASN A 152 11.49 -1.03 -18.96
N ALA A 153 11.18 -2.27 -18.59
CA ALA A 153 10.84 -3.32 -19.56
C ALA A 153 9.57 -2.96 -20.35
N PHE A 154 8.55 -2.43 -19.66
CA PHE A 154 7.34 -1.92 -20.27
C PHE A 154 7.62 -0.78 -21.27
N VAL A 155 8.48 0.19 -20.92
CA VAL A 155 8.93 1.25 -21.84
C VAL A 155 9.61 0.66 -23.08
N GLY A 156 10.46 -0.35 -22.92
CA GLY A 156 11.09 -1.06 -24.04
C GLY A 156 10.06 -1.66 -25.01
N ASN A 157 9.06 -2.36 -24.47
CA ASN A 157 7.98 -2.95 -25.26
C ASN A 157 7.11 -1.87 -25.95
N ALA A 158 6.79 -0.79 -25.25
CA ALA A 158 6.03 0.33 -25.80
C ALA A 158 6.78 1.02 -26.97
N ASN A 159 8.08 1.21 -26.84
CA ASN A 159 8.91 1.76 -27.91
C ASN A 159 8.95 0.86 -29.17
N ALA A 160 8.86 -0.46 -29.01
CA ALA A 160 8.75 -1.37 -30.14
C ALA A 160 7.46 -1.14 -30.96
N ILE A 161 6.34 -0.82 -30.30
CA ILE A 161 5.08 -0.44 -30.96
C ILE A 161 5.26 0.84 -31.78
N SER A 162 5.95 1.85 -31.20
CA SER A 162 6.26 3.10 -31.90
C SER A 162 7.12 2.86 -33.15
N ALA A 163 8.12 1.97 -33.06
CA ALA A 163 8.96 1.59 -34.21
C ALA A 163 8.13 0.88 -35.30
N GLN A 164 7.22 -0.02 -34.93
CA GLN A 164 6.29 -0.65 -35.88
C GLN A 164 5.39 0.39 -36.55
N CYS A 165 4.86 1.36 -35.81
CA CYS A 165 4.05 2.45 -36.36
C CYS A 165 4.85 3.27 -37.38
N ASN A 166 6.11 3.60 -37.11
CA ASN A 166 6.96 4.30 -38.09
C ASN A 166 7.10 3.50 -39.39
N SER A 167 7.31 2.18 -39.31
CA SER A 167 7.38 1.32 -40.51
C SER A 167 6.06 1.30 -41.30
N ILE A 168 4.93 1.25 -40.60
CA ILE A 168 3.60 1.28 -41.22
C ILE A 168 3.34 2.64 -41.89
N ILE A 169 3.68 3.76 -41.22
CA ILE A 169 3.53 5.11 -41.77
C ILE A 169 4.29 5.24 -43.08
N SER A 170 5.57 4.85 -43.13
CA SER A 170 6.37 4.91 -44.36
C SER A 170 5.76 4.08 -45.49
N LYS A 171 5.28 2.87 -45.19
CA LYS A 171 4.62 2.00 -46.19
C LYS A 171 3.27 2.55 -46.64
N ALA A 172 2.50 3.15 -45.74
CA ALA A 172 1.21 3.75 -46.03
C ALA A 172 1.37 5.00 -46.91
N GLN A 173 2.34 5.85 -46.60
CA GLN A 173 2.68 7.04 -47.40
C GLN A 173 3.12 6.66 -48.81
N ALA A 174 3.95 5.63 -48.98
CA ALA A 174 4.36 5.12 -50.29
C ALA A 174 3.18 4.61 -51.15
N ARG A 175 2.01 4.37 -50.54
CA ARG A 175 0.79 3.91 -51.20
C ARG A 175 -0.35 4.93 -51.14
N ASN A 176 -0.08 6.18 -50.74
CA ASN A 176 -1.07 7.24 -50.54
C ASN A 176 -2.24 6.84 -49.58
N LEU A 177 -1.96 6.00 -48.59
CA LEU A 177 -2.93 5.55 -47.58
C LEU A 177 -2.92 6.47 -46.35
N THR A 178 -3.33 7.72 -46.54
CA THR A 178 -3.21 8.80 -45.54
C THR A 178 -3.93 8.48 -44.22
N LEU A 179 -5.09 7.82 -44.27
CA LEU A 179 -5.84 7.44 -43.07
C LEU A 179 -5.04 6.48 -42.17
N VAL A 180 -4.38 5.48 -42.76
CA VAL A 180 -3.55 4.50 -42.02
C VAL A 180 -2.35 5.17 -41.40
N ALA A 181 -1.70 6.08 -42.13
CA ALA A 181 -0.57 6.86 -41.63
C ALA A 181 -0.99 7.72 -40.42
N ASN A 182 -2.12 8.44 -40.53
CA ASN A 182 -2.63 9.29 -39.45
C ASN A 182 -3.00 8.49 -38.20
N LYS A 183 -3.63 7.32 -38.37
CA LYS A 183 -3.96 6.42 -37.25
C LYS A 183 -2.72 5.89 -36.53
N CYS A 184 -1.70 5.46 -37.28
CA CYS A 184 -0.42 5.06 -36.68
C CYS A 184 0.28 6.22 -35.97
N GLN A 185 0.15 7.45 -36.48
CA GLN A 185 0.70 8.63 -35.80
C GLN A 185 -0.03 8.90 -34.47
N SER A 186 -1.37 8.83 -34.46
CA SER A 186 -2.17 8.94 -33.23
C SER A 186 -1.77 7.89 -32.18
N ILE A 187 -1.62 6.63 -32.61
CA ILE A 187 -1.15 5.54 -31.72
C ILE A 187 0.24 5.85 -31.17
N LYS A 188 1.15 6.34 -32.00
CA LYS A 188 2.52 6.71 -31.59
C LYS A 188 2.51 7.83 -30.54
N ASP A 189 1.65 8.83 -30.69
CA ASP A 189 1.54 9.94 -29.75
C ASP A 189 1.00 9.46 -28.39
N LYS A 190 -0.02 8.57 -28.40
CA LYS A 190 -0.53 7.92 -27.18
C LYS A 190 0.52 7.03 -26.51
N VAL A 191 1.27 6.25 -27.29
CA VAL A 191 2.39 5.43 -26.78
C VAL A 191 3.48 6.31 -26.17
N ALA A 192 3.76 7.49 -26.72
CA ALA A 192 4.72 8.43 -26.14
C ALA A 192 4.26 8.95 -24.76
N SER A 193 2.95 9.23 -24.59
CA SER A 193 2.37 9.58 -23.28
C SER A 193 2.56 8.45 -22.27
N VAL A 194 2.20 7.22 -22.64
CA VAL A 194 2.39 6.00 -21.83
C VAL A 194 3.85 5.84 -21.40
N VAL A 195 4.80 6.03 -22.32
CA VAL A 195 6.24 5.95 -22.03
C VAL A 195 6.69 7.03 -21.05
N SER A 196 6.19 8.25 -21.19
CA SER A 196 6.49 9.36 -20.27
C SER A 196 5.99 9.05 -18.85
N SER A 197 4.72 8.63 -18.73
CA SER A 197 4.10 8.22 -17.46
C SER A 197 4.90 7.10 -16.78
N ALA A 198 5.30 6.06 -17.52
CA ALA A 198 6.11 4.96 -16.99
C ALA A 198 7.51 5.42 -16.53
N LYS A 199 8.18 6.32 -17.26
CA LYS A 199 9.47 6.88 -16.86
C LYS A 199 9.38 7.69 -15.57
N ASN A 200 8.30 8.47 -15.39
CA ASN A 200 8.06 9.22 -14.17
C ASN A 200 7.87 8.27 -12.97
N ILE A 201 7.12 7.18 -13.14
CA ILE A 201 6.98 6.14 -12.09
C ILE A 201 8.34 5.53 -11.75
N THR A 202 9.16 5.18 -12.75
CA THR A 202 10.52 4.65 -12.52
C THR A 202 11.38 5.62 -11.73
N ALA A 203 11.36 6.91 -12.07
CA ALA A 203 12.13 7.94 -11.38
C ALA A 203 11.69 8.07 -9.92
N GLU A 204 10.39 8.21 -9.68
CA GLU A 204 9.82 8.30 -8.32
C GLU A 204 10.09 7.04 -7.49
N ALA A 205 10.04 5.85 -8.10
CA ALA A 205 10.34 4.60 -7.42
C ALA A 205 11.80 4.53 -6.95
N ARG A 206 12.75 4.90 -7.81
CA ARG A 206 14.18 4.97 -7.46
C ARG A 206 14.45 6.04 -6.40
N GLU A 207 13.76 7.16 -6.49
CA GLU A 207 13.93 8.25 -5.53
C GLU A 207 13.31 7.92 -4.18
N ALA A 208 12.19 7.18 -4.15
CA ALA A 208 11.63 6.60 -2.93
C ALA A 208 12.60 5.56 -2.33
N GLU A 209 13.22 4.73 -3.18
CA GLU A 209 14.22 3.74 -2.77
C GLU A 209 15.40 4.39 -2.05
N GLY A 210 15.95 5.47 -2.61
CA GLY A 210 17.06 6.23 -2.00
C GLY A 210 16.71 6.89 -0.66
N LYS A 211 15.41 7.09 -0.36
CA LYS A 211 14.95 7.64 0.92
C LYS A 211 14.65 6.57 1.97
N ILE A 212 14.60 5.29 1.60
CA ILE A 212 14.43 4.19 2.57
C ILE A 212 15.67 4.17 3.49
N GLY A 213 15.45 4.31 4.79
CA GLY A 213 16.52 4.37 5.80
C GLY A 213 16.91 5.80 6.21
N SER A 214 16.46 6.82 5.49
CA SER A 214 16.45 8.20 6.02
C SER A 214 15.30 8.32 7.02
N ALA A 215 15.50 9.05 8.14
CA ALA A 215 14.48 9.21 9.20
C ALA A 215 13.18 9.93 8.74
N ASN A 216 13.05 10.26 7.45
CA ASN A 216 11.94 11.02 6.90
C ASN A 216 10.86 10.09 6.29
N ILE A 217 10.07 9.48 7.16
CA ILE A 217 8.93 8.62 6.78
C ILE A 217 7.84 9.41 6.04
N GLU A 218 7.70 10.70 6.30
CA GLU A 218 6.74 11.57 5.60
C GLU A 218 7.11 11.73 4.12
N GLY A 219 8.37 12.05 3.82
CA GLY A 219 8.85 12.16 2.44
C GLY A 219 8.74 10.86 1.64
N LEU A 220 8.85 9.69 2.29
CA LEU A 220 8.60 8.40 1.66
C LEU A 220 7.10 8.20 1.35
N ARG A 221 6.21 8.61 2.26
CA ARG A 221 4.75 8.50 2.09
C ARG A 221 4.27 9.31 0.89
N ASP A 222 4.72 10.55 0.79
CA ASP A 222 4.29 11.46 -0.28
C ASP A 222 4.67 10.89 -1.64
N ARG A 223 5.87 10.31 -1.75
CA ARG A 223 6.33 9.63 -2.97
C ARG A 223 5.53 8.40 -3.33
N LEU A 224 5.24 7.55 -2.35
CA LEU A 224 4.38 6.39 -2.59
C LEU A 224 2.97 6.84 -3.04
N SER A 225 2.51 8.00 -2.57
CA SER A 225 1.28 8.62 -3.06
C SER A 225 1.40 9.09 -4.51
N THR A 226 2.49 9.80 -4.85
CA THR A 226 2.78 10.24 -6.23
C THR A 226 2.86 9.06 -7.19
N ILE A 227 3.58 7.98 -6.82
CA ILE A 227 3.65 6.74 -7.61
C ILE A 227 2.25 6.18 -7.86
N ARG A 228 1.39 6.13 -6.84
CA ARG A 228 0.02 5.64 -6.98
C ARG A 228 -0.80 6.48 -7.96
N GLU A 229 -0.72 7.80 -7.87
CA GLU A 229 -1.46 8.67 -8.79
C GLU A 229 -0.93 8.56 -10.22
N ASN A 230 0.40 8.51 -10.40
CA ASN A 230 1.01 8.28 -11.70
C ASN A 230 0.60 6.93 -12.31
N MET A 231 0.48 5.87 -11.49
CA MET A 231 -0.01 4.56 -11.95
C MET A 231 -1.46 4.62 -12.44
N LYS A 232 -2.33 5.41 -11.79
CA LYS A 232 -3.71 5.62 -12.28
C LYS A 232 -3.70 6.32 -13.64
N GLY A 233 -2.88 7.36 -13.79
CA GLY A 233 -2.71 8.04 -15.08
C GLY A 233 -2.22 7.10 -16.18
N LEU A 234 -1.21 6.28 -15.89
CA LEU A 234 -0.70 5.26 -16.81
C LEU A 234 -1.79 4.27 -17.24
N ILE A 235 -2.67 3.85 -16.33
CA ILE A 235 -3.76 2.92 -16.65
C ILE A 235 -4.73 3.55 -17.67
N GLU A 236 -5.10 4.82 -17.48
CA GLU A 236 -5.97 5.53 -18.44
C GLU A 236 -5.26 5.76 -19.78
N ASP A 237 -3.98 6.14 -19.77
CA ASP A 237 -3.19 6.29 -21.00
C ASP A 237 -3.11 4.98 -21.81
N VAL A 238 -2.91 3.84 -21.13
CA VAL A 238 -2.87 2.51 -21.76
C VAL A 238 -4.24 2.14 -22.33
N LYS A 239 -5.32 2.46 -21.62
CA LYS A 239 -6.68 2.20 -22.07
C LYS A 239 -7.01 3.01 -23.32
N ASP A 240 -6.66 4.29 -23.34
CA ASP A 240 -6.80 5.16 -24.51
C ASP A 240 -6.01 4.62 -25.71
N ALA A 241 -4.74 4.27 -25.51
CA ALA A 241 -3.91 3.70 -26.57
C ALA A 241 -4.51 2.40 -27.13
N ARG A 242 -5.07 1.56 -26.25
CA ARG A 242 -5.73 0.30 -26.63
C ARG A 242 -6.97 0.55 -27.48
N GLU A 243 -7.81 1.52 -27.14
CA GLU A 243 -9.00 1.85 -27.94
C GLU A 243 -8.62 2.42 -29.31
N GLU A 244 -7.60 3.27 -29.39
CA GLU A 244 -7.11 3.78 -30.68
C GLU A 244 -6.59 2.64 -31.57
N ILE A 245 -5.83 1.69 -31.00
CA ILE A 245 -5.35 0.50 -31.72
C ILE A 245 -6.51 -0.36 -32.23
N LYS A 246 -7.57 -0.53 -31.43
CA LYS A 246 -8.76 -1.27 -31.87
C LYS A 246 -9.47 -0.56 -33.02
N SER A 247 -9.65 0.77 -32.94
CA SER A 247 -10.23 1.57 -34.03
C SER A 247 -9.43 1.39 -35.32
N ALA A 248 -8.11 1.54 -35.24
CA ALA A 248 -7.22 1.39 -36.39
C ALA A 248 -7.29 -0.01 -37.01
N LYS A 249 -7.43 -1.07 -36.19
CA LYS A 249 -7.60 -2.44 -36.67
C LYS A 249 -8.89 -2.62 -37.48
N TRP A 250 -10.01 -2.08 -37.01
CA TRP A 250 -11.29 -2.15 -37.72
C TRP A 250 -11.25 -1.42 -39.06
N GLU A 251 -10.65 -0.22 -39.08
CA GLU A 251 -10.46 0.56 -40.31
C GLU A 251 -9.55 -0.15 -41.32
N ALA A 252 -8.46 -0.76 -40.87
CA ALA A 252 -7.57 -1.52 -41.73
C ALA A 252 -8.25 -2.75 -42.36
N VAL A 253 -9.10 -3.44 -41.60
CA VAL A 253 -9.92 -4.56 -42.12
C VAL A 253 -10.92 -4.05 -43.16
N ALA A 254 -11.58 -2.92 -42.91
CA ALA A 254 -12.51 -2.32 -43.87
C ALA A 254 -11.82 -1.96 -45.20
N ILE A 255 -10.65 -1.32 -45.14
CA ILE A 255 -9.85 -0.97 -46.33
C ILE A 255 -9.47 -2.23 -47.13
N LYS A 256 -9.02 -3.28 -46.44
CA LYS A 256 -8.64 -4.55 -47.08
C LYS A 256 -9.82 -5.16 -47.85
N THR A 257 -11.00 -5.22 -47.23
CA THR A 257 -12.22 -5.77 -47.84
C THR A 257 -12.66 -4.95 -49.06
N SER A 258 -12.65 -3.61 -48.96
CA SER A 258 -13.00 -2.75 -50.09
C SER A 258 -12.02 -2.90 -51.27
N THR A 259 -10.73 -3.03 -50.97
CA THR A 259 -9.68 -3.19 -52.01
C THR A 259 -9.80 -4.54 -52.72
N SER A 260 -10.08 -5.62 -51.99
CA SER A 260 -10.30 -6.95 -52.58
C SER A 260 -11.54 -6.98 -53.48
N ASN A 261 -12.62 -6.30 -53.10
CA ASN A 261 -13.84 -6.23 -53.89
C ASN A 261 -13.67 -5.40 -55.18
N SER A 262 -12.87 -4.33 -55.15
CA SER A 262 -12.55 -3.57 -56.37
C SER A 262 -11.66 -4.36 -57.34
N ALA A 263 -10.68 -5.11 -56.84
CA ALA A 263 -9.78 -5.91 -57.68
C ALA A 263 -10.50 -7.10 -58.36
N GLY A 264 -11.47 -7.72 -57.68
CA GLY A 264 -12.30 -8.78 -58.26
C GLY A 264 -13.27 -8.29 -59.35
N ARG A 265 -13.71 -7.03 -59.29
CA ARG A 265 -14.60 -6.43 -60.30
C ARG A 265 -13.88 -6.03 -61.59
N SER A 266 -12.61 -5.62 -61.51
CA SER A 266 -11.80 -5.30 -62.69
C SER A 266 -11.39 -6.53 -63.54
N GLY A 267 -11.57 -7.76 -63.02
CA GLY A 267 -11.31 -8.99 -63.77
C GLY A 267 -12.53 -9.56 -64.52
N LEU A 268 -13.73 -8.99 -64.34
CA LEU A 268 -14.97 -9.55 -64.88
C LEU A 268 -15.54 -8.81 -66.11
N SER A 269 -14.77 -7.90 -66.73
CA SER A 269 -15.26 -7.09 -67.86
C SER A 269 -14.36 -7.15 -69.11
N VAL A 270 -13.89 -8.33 -69.53
CA VAL A 270 -13.41 -8.54 -70.91
C VAL A 270 -13.70 -9.98 -71.34
N GLN A 271 -14.97 -10.33 -71.52
CA GLN A 271 -15.35 -11.51 -72.32
C GLN A 271 -16.75 -11.33 -72.93
N THR A 272 -17.03 -10.15 -73.49
CA THR A 272 -18.14 -9.99 -74.43
C THR A 272 -17.73 -10.60 -75.77
N ARG A 273 -18.18 -11.85 -75.96
CA ARG A 273 -18.63 -12.48 -77.21
C ARG A 273 -18.30 -11.72 -78.49
N ASN A 274 -17.34 -12.24 -79.26
CA ASN A 274 -17.40 -12.24 -80.71
C ASN A 274 -17.52 -13.70 -81.17
N THR A 275 -18.75 -14.16 -81.28
CA THR A 275 -19.08 -15.42 -81.96
C THR A 275 -20.40 -15.23 -82.69
N ALA A 276 -20.38 -15.66 -83.96
CA ALA A 276 -21.44 -15.75 -84.96
C ALA A 276 -21.70 -14.47 -85.78
N ALA A 277 -21.95 -14.50 -87.10
CA ALA A 277 -21.80 -15.46 -88.21
C ALA A 277 -22.55 -14.82 -89.41
N GLY A 278 -22.15 -15.18 -90.65
CA GLY A 278 -22.92 -14.97 -91.89
C GLY A 278 -22.67 -13.62 -92.57
N ASP A 279 -22.29 -13.51 -93.84
CA ASP A 279 -22.24 -14.46 -94.97
C ASP A 279 -20.98 -14.23 -95.82
#